data_AF-T1ESE9-F1
#
_entry.id   AF-T1ESE9-F1
#
_cell.length_a   1.000
_cell.length_b   1.000
_cell.length_c   1.000
_cell.angle_alpha   90.00
_cell.angle_beta   90.00
_cell.angle_gamma   90.00
#
_symmetry.space_group_name_H-M   'P 1'
#
loop_
_entity.id
_entity.type
_entity.pdbx_description
1 polymer ?
#
loop_
_entity_poly.entity_id
_entity_poly.type
_entity_poly.pdbx_seq_one_letter_code
_entity_poly.pdbx_strand_id
1 'polypeptide(L)'
;MAGRNKCQSCNGNATLKDSLQCKLCSSVTMHWKCSGVTEPTTKELLQAVNFVWICKNCLEHIDMFRSNKQLSELTEEIRKLQESNVSLSNQVKIVQKKIDSRDDNESIDDRIVVLQENLKKSYADTLKDVVTTNVVKLNDEVINDCFQALKKEMIETKEAVSVEFKNVQKTLVEASEAKEKERNIMLFRLSEHGDDKKRIIQIFKHLTDDAVNDKDVIKILRLGKKKKTQIGHC
;
A
#
# COMPACT_ATOMS: atom_id res chain seq x y z
N MET A 1 -18.15 39.20 107.96
CA MET A 1 -17.69 38.80 106.61
C MET A 1 -18.58 39.50 105.58
N ALA A 2 -18.20 40.71 105.18
CA ALA A 2 -19.05 41.67 104.49
C ALA A 2 -18.77 41.68 102.98
N GLY A 3 -19.81 41.52 102.15
CA GLY A 3 -19.70 41.70 100.69
C GLY A 3 -20.72 40.99 99.78
N ARG A 4 -21.63 40.13 100.29
CA ARG A 4 -22.44 39.25 99.42
C ARG A 4 -23.71 39.87 98.79
N ASN A 5 -24.10 41.08 99.16
CA ASN A 5 -25.39 41.66 98.74
C ASN A 5 -25.24 43.03 98.06
N LYS A 6 -24.24 43.22 97.21
CA LYS A 6 -24.11 44.46 96.42
C LYS A 6 -24.57 44.23 94.99
N CYS A 7 -25.39 45.13 94.46
CA CYS A 7 -25.80 45.11 93.07
C CYS A 7 -24.59 45.38 92.17
N GLN A 8 -24.29 44.48 91.23
CA GLN A 8 -23.16 44.65 90.31
C GLN A 8 -23.28 45.91 89.42
N SER A 9 -24.50 46.36 89.13
CA SER A 9 -24.73 47.51 88.24
C SER A 9 -24.65 48.87 88.95
N CYS A 10 -25.23 49.01 90.15
CA CYS A 10 -25.26 50.29 90.86
C CYS A 10 -24.40 50.33 92.15
N ASN A 11 -23.76 49.21 92.50
CA ASN A 11 -22.95 49.01 93.70
C ASN A 11 -23.68 49.23 95.05
N GLY A 12 -24.99 49.46 95.01
CA GLY A 12 -25.84 49.62 96.19
C GLY A 12 -26.14 48.28 96.87
N ASN A 13 -26.47 48.32 98.16
CA ASN A 13 -26.92 47.14 98.89
C ASN A 13 -28.27 46.65 98.35
N ALA A 14 -28.38 45.35 98.12
CA ALA A 14 -29.58 44.67 97.64
C ALA A 14 -30.13 43.76 98.75
N THR A 15 -31.43 43.84 98.99
CA THR A 15 -32.13 42.94 99.89
C THR A 15 -32.60 41.70 99.13
N LEU A 16 -32.82 40.59 99.82
CA LEU A 16 -33.28 39.33 99.21
C LEU A 16 -34.58 39.48 98.38
N LYS A 17 -35.42 40.49 98.69
CA LYS A 17 -36.68 40.76 97.98
C LYS A 17 -36.51 41.64 96.74
N ASP A 18 -35.45 42.44 96.66
CA ASP A 18 -35.21 43.39 95.57
C ASP A 18 -34.07 42.95 94.63
N SER A 19 -33.53 41.76 94.83
CA SER A 19 -32.33 41.28 94.15
C SER A 19 -32.57 40.01 93.32
N LEU A 20 -32.00 40.00 92.13
CA LEU A 20 -31.76 38.86 91.25
C LEU A 20 -30.36 38.31 91.52
N GLN A 21 -30.26 37.02 91.83
CA GLN A 21 -28.98 36.33 91.98
C GLN A 21 -28.78 35.35 90.84
N CYS A 22 -27.62 35.42 90.17
CA CYS A 22 -27.31 34.54 89.05
C CYS A 22 -27.20 33.10 89.54
N LYS A 23 -28.02 32.20 89.00
CA LYS A 23 -28.03 30.79 89.41
C LYS A 23 -26.73 30.05 89.13
N LEU A 24 -26.01 30.44 88.07
CA LEU A 24 -24.81 29.72 87.62
C LEU A 24 -23.57 30.09 88.43
N CYS A 25 -23.24 31.37 88.55
CA CYS A 25 -22.05 31.78 89.30
C CYS A 25 -22.32 32.03 90.78
N SER A 26 -23.59 32.25 91.17
CA SER A 26 -24.01 32.64 92.52
C SER A 26 -23.30 33.87 93.11
N SER A 27 -22.41 34.52 92.36
CA SER A 27 -21.58 35.64 92.76
C SER A 27 -22.12 36.99 92.30
N VAL A 28 -22.94 36.97 91.24
CA VAL A 28 -23.57 38.17 90.69
C VAL A 28 -24.94 38.36 91.29
N THR A 29 -25.11 39.51 91.93
CA THR A 29 -26.39 40.01 92.46
C THR A 29 -26.74 41.31 91.74
N MET A 30 -28.00 41.48 91.33
CA MET A 30 -28.47 42.65 90.58
C MET A 30 -29.84 43.08 91.10
N HIS A 31 -30.12 44.37 91.24
CA HIS A 31 -31.51 44.76 91.52
C HIS A 31 -32.41 44.47 90.32
N TRP A 32 -33.68 44.14 90.55
CA TRP A 32 -34.67 43.98 89.47
C TRP A 32 -34.67 45.18 88.51
N LYS A 33 -34.72 46.39 89.07
CA LYS A 33 -34.64 47.66 88.30
C LYS A 33 -33.35 47.83 87.50
N CYS A 34 -32.22 47.37 88.04
CA CYS A 34 -30.91 47.50 87.39
C CYS A 34 -30.69 46.45 86.29
N SER A 35 -31.52 45.41 86.25
CA SER A 35 -31.54 44.41 85.17
C SER A 35 -32.41 44.83 83.97
N GLY A 36 -33.09 45.98 84.06
CA GLY A 36 -34.02 46.45 83.03
C GLY A 36 -35.43 45.86 83.12
N VAL A 37 -35.74 45.10 84.18
CA VAL A 37 -37.08 44.54 84.42
C VAL A 37 -37.98 45.59 85.07
N THR A 38 -39.18 45.78 84.51
CA THR A 38 -40.16 46.75 85.03
C THR A 38 -40.85 46.25 86.30
N GLU A 39 -41.43 47.16 87.09
CA GLU A 39 -42.05 46.85 88.37
C GLU A 39 -43.27 45.90 88.28
N PRO A 40 -44.18 46.02 87.27
CA PRO A 40 -45.26 45.05 87.08
C PRO A 40 -44.74 43.63 86.81
N THR A 41 -43.75 43.50 85.91
CA THR A 41 -43.11 42.22 85.57
C THR A 41 -42.41 41.60 86.78
N THR A 42 -41.84 42.43 87.65
CA THR A 42 -41.20 41.96 88.90
C THR A 42 -42.19 41.25 89.82
N LYS A 43 -43.43 41.75 89.93
CA LYS A 43 -44.46 41.14 90.79
C LYS A 43 -44.91 39.76 90.29
N GLU A 44 -45.02 39.59 88.98
CA GLU A 44 -45.36 38.30 88.36
C GLU A 44 -44.23 37.27 88.55
N LEU A 45 -42.98 37.68 88.34
CA LEU A 45 -41.82 36.79 88.47
C LEU A 45 -41.54 36.36 89.92
N LEU A 46 -41.88 37.19 90.92
CA LEU A 46 -41.80 36.81 92.33
C LEU A 46 -42.78 35.71 92.74
N GLN A 47 -43.86 35.50 91.96
CA GLN A 47 -44.84 34.42 92.19
C GLN A 47 -44.46 33.12 91.48
N ALA A 48 -43.49 33.15 90.57
CA ALA A 48 -43.06 31.97 89.84
C ALA A 48 -42.14 31.09 90.70
N VAL A 49 -42.59 29.86 90.98
CA VAL A 49 -41.87 28.89 91.84
C VAL A 49 -40.54 28.45 91.22
N ASN A 50 -40.41 28.49 89.89
CA ASN A 50 -39.25 28.00 89.15
C ASN A 50 -38.50 29.10 88.39
N PHE A 51 -38.61 30.35 88.84
CA PHE A 51 -37.88 31.44 88.20
C PHE A 51 -36.37 31.33 88.44
N VAL A 52 -35.60 31.38 87.35
CA VAL A 52 -34.14 31.34 87.36
C VAL A 52 -33.61 32.53 86.57
N TRP A 53 -32.72 33.30 87.18
CA TRP A 53 -32.01 34.38 86.51
C TRP A 53 -30.55 34.02 86.28
N ILE A 54 -30.03 34.37 85.10
CA ILE A 54 -28.64 34.14 84.70
C ILE A 54 -28.07 35.49 84.26
N CYS A 55 -26.90 35.86 84.79
CA CYS A 55 -26.25 37.11 84.39
C CYS A 55 -25.69 37.02 82.97
N LYS A 56 -25.55 38.16 82.30
CA LYS A 56 -25.07 38.26 80.91
C LYS A 56 -23.76 37.52 80.67
N ASN A 57 -22.79 37.65 81.57
CA ASN A 57 -21.50 36.98 81.46
C ASN A 57 -21.63 35.44 81.43
N CYS A 58 -22.47 34.88 82.32
CA CYS A 58 -22.70 33.43 82.33
C CYS A 58 -23.49 32.95 81.11
N LEU A 59 -24.38 33.78 80.55
CA LEU A 59 -25.09 33.48 79.31
C LEU A 59 -24.13 33.41 78.12
N GLU A 60 -23.23 34.38 77.98
CA GLU A 60 -22.20 34.40 76.93
C GLU A 60 -21.28 33.17 76.99
N HIS A 61 -20.91 32.71 78.19
CA HIS A 61 -20.15 31.47 78.36
C HIS A 61 -20.92 30.22 77.90
N ILE A 62 -22.24 30.15 78.07
CA ILE A 62 -23.06 29.03 77.56
C ILE A 62 -23.07 29.02 76.03
N ASP A 63 -23.18 30.19 75.40
CA ASP A 63 -23.16 30.29 73.94
C ASP A 63 -21.79 29.88 73.37
N MET A 64 -20.68 30.19 74.05
CA MET A 64 -19.34 29.68 73.69
C MET A 64 -19.27 28.15 73.67
N PHE A 65 -19.90 27.44 74.61
CA PHE A 65 -19.94 25.97 74.60
C PHE A 65 -20.74 25.42 73.41
N ARG A 66 -21.81 26.10 73.00
CA ARG A 66 -22.58 25.75 71.80
C ARG A 66 -21.75 25.93 70.54
N SER A 67 -21.02 27.04 70.42
CA SER A 67 -20.10 27.30 69.30
C SER A 67 -18.94 26.28 69.24
N ASN A 68 -18.42 25.85 70.38
CA ASN A 68 -17.39 24.81 70.44
C ASN A 68 -17.87 23.46 69.89
N LYS A 69 -19.14 23.11 70.11
CA LYS A 69 -19.73 21.90 69.51
C LYS A 69 -19.74 21.98 67.98
N GLN A 70 -20.19 23.12 67.42
CA GLN A 70 -20.19 23.33 65.96
C GLN A 70 -18.77 23.28 65.38
N LEU A 71 -17.79 23.84 66.11
CA LEU A 71 -16.38 23.79 65.72
C LEU A 71 -15.85 22.35 65.69
N SER A 72 -16.25 21.51 66.66
CA SER A 72 -15.85 20.11 66.70
C SER A 72 -16.45 19.30 65.53
N GLU A 73 -17.70 19.56 65.15
CA GLU A 73 -18.36 18.93 64.00
C GLU A 73 -17.67 19.33 62.69
N LEU A 74 -17.37 20.63 62.52
CA LEU A 74 -16.64 21.13 61.34
C LEU A 74 -15.22 20.55 61.26
N THR A 75 -14.56 20.36 62.39
CA THR A 75 -13.21 19.76 62.44
C THR A 75 -13.23 18.32 61.94
N GLU A 76 -14.27 17.55 62.29
CA GLU A 76 -14.44 16.17 61.83
C GLU A 76 -14.76 16.10 60.33
N GLU A 77 -15.55 17.04 59.80
CA GLU A 77 -15.78 17.16 58.35
C GLU A 77 -14.50 17.48 57.58
N ILE A 78 -13.69 18.42 58.08
CA ILE A 78 -12.37 18.75 57.49
C ILE A 78 -11.47 17.51 57.46
N ARG A 79 -11.45 16.72 58.54
CA ARG A 79 -10.66 15.48 58.62
C ARG A 79 -11.08 14.48 57.53
N LYS A 80 -12.37 14.26 57.34
CA LYS A 80 -12.90 13.38 56.28
C LYS A 80 -12.55 13.87 54.88
N LEU A 81 -12.60 15.18 54.65
CA LEU A 81 -12.18 15.77 53.38
C LEU A 81 -10.68 15.58 53.13
N GLN A 82 -9.84 15.73 54.15
CA GLN A 82 -8.40 15.49 54.05
C GLN A 82 -8.08 14.03 53.70
N GLU A 83 -8.72 13.07 54.35
CA GLU A 83 -8.58 11.64 54.03
C GLU A 83 -9.00 11.33 52.59
N SER A 84 -10.13 11.91 52.16
CA SER A 84 -10.63 11.76 50.78
C SER A 84 -9.65 12.35 49.76
N ASN A 85 -9.08 13.52 50.03
CA ASN A 85 -8.08 14.16 49.17
C ASN A 85 -6.80 13.33 49.04
N VAL A 86 -6.33 12.71 50.13
CA VAL A 86 -5.18 11.79 50.08
C VAL A 86 -5.49 10.59 49.20
N SER A 87 -6.68 9.99 49.35
CA SER A 87 -7.13 8.87 48.50
C SER A 87 -7.17 9.27 47.02
N LEU A 88 -7.77 10.41 46.69
CA LEU A 88 -7.84 10.93 45.32
C LEU A 88 -6.44 11.20 44.74
N SER A 89 -5.54 11.80 45.52
CA SER A 89 -4.16 12.06 45.08
C SER A 89 -3.42 10.77 44.72
N ASN A 90 -3.62 9.70 45.51
CA ASN A 90 -3.04 8.39 45.22
C ASN A 90 -3.63 7.77 43.94
N GLN A 91 -4.95 7.88 43.73
CA GLN A 91 -5.60 7.41 42.51
C GLN A 91 -5.10 8.16 41.27
N VAL A 92 -4.96 9.48 41.35
CA VAL A 92 -4.41 10.31 40.25
C VAL A 92 -2.98 9.87 39.90
N LYS A 93 -2.13 9.61 40.90
CA LYS A 93 -0.76 9.11 40.65
C LYS A 93 -0.75 7.74 39.95
N ILE A 94 -1.70 6.85 40.27
CA ILE A 94 -1.82 5.55 39.60
C ILE A 94 -2.24 5.74 38.14
N VAL A 95 -3.21 6.61 37.88
CA VAL A 95 -3.65 6.91 36.51
C VAL A 95 -2.52 7.54 35.70
N GLN A 96 -1.77 8.48 36.28
CA GLN A 96 -0.61 9.10 35.63
C GLN A 96 0.42 8.05 35.22
N LYS A 97 0.82 7.17 36.16
CA LYS A 97 1.77 6.08 35.85
C LYS A 97 1.29 5.17 34.72
N LYS A 98 -0.01 4.88 34.66
CA LYS A 98 -0.61 4.06 33.59
C LYS A 98 -0.64 4.78 32.24
N ILE A 99 -0.73 6.10 32.23
CA ILE A 99 -0.66 6.92 31.03
C ILE A 99 0.79 6.98 30.54
N ASP A 100 1.73 7.25 31.45
CA ASP A 100 3.17 7.32 31.13
C ASP A 100 3.70 5.96 30.62
N SER A 101 3.19 4.84 31.14
CA SER A 101 3.55 3.49 30.65
C SER A 101 2.81 3.09 29.36
N ARG A 102 1.97 3.97 28.78
CA ARG A 102 1.19 3.68 27.57
C ARG A 102 1.91 4.13 26.29
N ASP A 103 3.12 4.69 26.42
CA ASP A 103 4.05 4.98 25.32
C ASP A 103 4.67 3.71 24.70
N ASP A 104 4.32 2.51 25.18
CA ASP A 104 4.74 1.22 24.60
C ASP A 104 3.97 0.82 23.33
N ASN A 105 3.12 1.70 22.78
CA ASN A 105 2.74 1.56 21.38
C ASN A 105 3.95 2.02 20.56
N GLU A 106 4.75 1.07 20.08
CA GLU A 106 5.72 1.25 18.98
C GLU A 106 5.22 2.38 18.08
N SER A 107 6.02 3.46 18.00
CA SER A 107 5.56 4.78 17.60
C SER A 107 4.71 4.63 16.35
N ILE A 108 3.58 5.34 16.28
CA ILE A 108 2.76 5.35 15.05
C ILE A 108 3.64 5.64 13.82
N ASP A 109 4.71 6.43 14.01
CA ASP A 109 5.74 6.68 13.01
C ASP A 109 6.48 5.41 12.55
N ASP A 110 6.90 4.52 13.45
CA ASP A 110 7.57 3.26 13.12
C ASP A 110 6.65 2.34 12.30
N ARG A 111 5.36 2.26 12.68
CA ARG A 111 4.35 1.51 11.93
C ARG A 111 4.10 2.11 10.54
N ILE A 112 4.12 3.44 10.42
CA ILE A 112 4.01 4.12 9.12
C ILE A 112 5.23 3.79 8.24
N VAL A 113 6.44 3.79 8.80
CA VAL A 113 7.67 3.44 8.06
C VAL A 113 7.59 2.00 7.54
N VAL A 114 7.23 1.04 8.40
CA VAL A 114 7.07 -0.37 7.99
C VAL A 114 6.02 -0.53 6.90
N LEU A 115 4.88 0.17 7.00
CA LEU A 115 3.85 0.14 5.95
C LEU A 115 4.35 0.74 4.63
N GLN A 116 5.10 1.84 4.67
CA GLN A 116 5.69 2.44 3.47
C GLN A 116 6.70 1.51 2.79
N GLU A 117 7.54 0.82 3.56
CA GLU A 117 8.50 -0.16 3.02
C GLU A 117 7.79 -1.36 2.40
N ASN A 118 6.79 -1.91 3.07
CA ASN A 118 5.99 -3.01 2.57
C ASN A 118 5.25 -2.64 1.28
N LEU A 119 4.68 -1.44 1.20
CA LEU A 119 4.03 -0.93 -0.02
C LEU A 119 5.03 -0.77 -1.17
N LYS A 120 6.21 -0.20 -0.92
CA LYS A 120 7.27 -0.07 -1.93
C LYS A 120 7.68 -1.44 -2.47
N LYS A 121 7.89 -2.41 -1.58
CA LYS A 121 8.28 -3.78 -1.94
C LYS A 121 7.17 -4.47 -2.75
N SER A 122 5.94 -4.44 -2.26
CA SER A 122 4.79 -5.04 -2.94
C SER A 122 4.60 -4.45 -4.35
N TYR A 123 4.70 -3.13 -4.48
CA TYR A 123 4.58 -2.47 -5.79
C TYR A 123 5.71 -2.89 -6.74
N ALA A 124 6.96 -2.92 -6.25
CA ALA A 124 8.11 -3.34 -7.04
C ALA A 124 8.00 -4.81 -7.50
N ASP A 125 7.54 -5.70 -6.62
CA ASP A 125 7.35 -7.11 -6.94
C ASP A 125 6.26 -7.29 -8.00
N THR A 126 5.11 -6.62 -7.87
CA THR A 126 4.05 -6.64 -8.88
C THR A 126 4.52 -6.07 -10.22
N LEU A 127 5.22 -4.94 -10.21
CA LEU A 127 5.74 -4.34 -11.43
C LEU A 127 6.74 -5.26 -12.12
N LYS A 128 7.64 -5.89 -11.35
CA LYS A 128 8.62 -6.86 -11.86
C LYS A 128 7.95 -8.06 -12.50
N ASP A 129 6.89 -8.60 -11.89
CA ASP A 129 6.15 -9.74 -12.42
C ASP A 129 5.45 -9.41 -13.76
N VAL A 130 4.78 -8.25 -13.83
CA VAL A 130 4.13 -7.76 -15.05
C VAL A 130 5.16 -7.51 -16.16
N VAL A 131 6.27 -6.86 -15.84
CA VAL A 131 7.35 -6.58 -16.81
C VAL A 131 7.97 -7.90 -17.29
N THR A 132 8.30 -8.82 -16.40
CA THR A 132 8.88 -10.12 -16.76
C THR A 132 7.94 -10.90 -17.66
N THR A 133 6.66 -10.98 -17.30
CA THR A 133 5.63 -11.68 -18.09
C THR A 133 5.51 -11.10 -19.50
N ASN A 134 5.45 -9.77 -19.62
CA ASN A 134 5.29 -9.11 -20.92
C ASN A 134 6.56 -9.22 -21.77
N VAL A 135 7.74 -9.10 -21.17
CA VAL A 135 9.02 -9.27 -21.89
C VAL A 135 9.17 -10.70 -22.41
N VAL A 136 8.84 -11.71 -21.60
CA VAL A 136 8.89 -13.11 -22.05
C VAL A 136 7.93 -13.34 -23.20
N LYS A 137 6.67 -12.90 -23.08
CA LYS A 137 5.68 -13.04 -24.17
C LYS A 137 6.13 -12.37 -25.46
N LEU A 138 6.56 -11.11 -25.40
CA LEU A 138 7.05 -10.39 -26.58
C LEU A 138 8.28 -11.06 -27.19
N ASN A 139 9.20 -11.56 -26.35
CA ASN A 139 10.38 -12.25 -26.83
C ASN A 139 10.01 -13.56 -27.55
N ASP A 140 9.09 -14.34 -26.99
CA ASP A 140 8.60 -15.57 -27.61
C ASP A 140 7.86 -15.29 -28.94
N GLU A 141 7.03 -14.26 -28.98
CA GLU A 141 6.33 -13.82 -30.20
C GLU A 141 7.32 -13.38 -31.28
N VAL A 142 8.29 -12.50 -30.95
CA VAL A 142 9.30 -12.02 -31.89
C VAL A 142 10.18 -13.17 -32.39
N ILE A 143 10.61 -14.08 -31.51
CA ILE A 143 11.42 -15.24 -31.91
C ILE A 143 10.62 -16.13 -32.86
N ASN A 144 9.35 -16.41 -32.55
CA ASN A 144 8.51 -17.25 -33.38
C ASN A 144 8.26 -16.61 -34.75
N ASP A 145 7.93 -15.31 -34.81
CA ASP A 145 7.70 -14.59 -36.06
C ASP A 145 8.96 -14.55 -36.94
N CYS A 146 10.13 -14.26 -36.33
CA CYS A 146 11.41 -14.33 -37.02
C CYS A 146 11.68 -15.74 -37.56
N PHE A 147 11.43 -16.78 -36.76
CA PHE A 147 11.65 -18.17 -37.16
C PHE A 147 10.71 -18.58 -38.31
N GLN A 148 9.44 -18.18 -38.28
CA GLN A 148 8.50 -18.46 -39.38
C GLN A 148 8.90 -17.73 -40.66
N ALA A 149 9.34 -16.47 -40.56
CA ALA A 149 9.85 -15.70 -41.70
C ALA A 149 11.07 -16.39 -42.32
N LEU A 150 12.07 -16.75 -41.51
CA LEU A 150 13.27 -17.46 -41.96
C LEU A 150 12.94 -18.83 -42.57
N LYS A 151 12.02 -19.58 -41.96
CA LYS A 151 11.59 -20.88 -42.48
C LYS A 151 10.95 -20.74 -43.86
N LYS A 152 10.10 -19.73 -44.06
CA LYS A 152 9.47 -19.45 -45.35
C LYS A 152 10.52 -19.11 -46.40
N GLU A 153 11.43 -18.18 -46.11
CA GLU A 153 12.49 -17.76 -47.03
C GLU A 153 13.43 -18.92 -47.40
N MET A 154 13.74 -19.79 -46.43
CA MET A 154 14.56 -20.99 -46.65
C MET A 154 13.88 -22.01 -47.58
N ILE A 155 12.56 -22.20 -47.45
CA ILE A 155 11.79 -23.07 -48.34
C ILE A 155 11.78 -22.51 -49.75
N GLU A 156 11.46 -21.23 -49.91
CA GLU A 156 11.43 -20.55 -51.22
C GLU A 156 12.81 -20.61 -51.91
N THR A 157 13.88 -20.37 -51.16
CA THR A 157 15.26 -20.45 -51.67
C THR A 157 15.60 -21.88 -52.08
N LYS A 158 15.26 -22.89 -51.27
CA LYS A 158 15.50 -24.29 -51.59
C LYS A 158 14.80 -24.71 -52.88
N GLU A 159 13.56 -24.27 -53.06
CA GLU A 159 12.77 -24.56 -54.26
C GLU A 159 13.39 -23.90 -55.50
N ALA A 160 13.76 -22.63 -55.41
CA ALA A 160 14.43 -21.91 -56.50
C ALA A 160 15.75 -22.58 -56.90
N VAL A 161 16.61 -22.92 -55.94
CA VAL A 161 17.87 -23.63 -56.20
C VAL A 161 17.63 -25.00 -56.81
N SER A 162 16.59 -25.73 -56.38
CA SER A 162 16.26 -27.04 -56.95
C SER A 162 15.84 -26.95 -58.42
N VAL A 163 15.09 -25.91 -58.79
CA VAL A 163 14.70 -25.66 -60.18
C VAL A 163 15.93 -25.35 -61.04
N GLU A 164 16.78 -24.42 -60.59
CA GLU A 164 18.00 -24.05 -61.31
C GLU A 164 18.97 -25.23 -61.45
N PHE A 165 19.13 -26.04 -60.40
CA PHE A 165 19.95 -27.24 -60.46
C PHE A 165 19.46 -28.23 -61.52
N LYS A 166 18.15 -28.47 -61.60
CA LYS A 166 17.55 -29.35 -62.63
C LYS A 166 17.76 -28.80 -64.04
N ASN A 167 17.66 -27.48 -64.22
CA ASN A 167 17.89 -26.83 -65.50
C ASN A 167 19.35 -26.99 -65.95
N VAL A 168 20.31 -26.69 -65.07
CA VAL A 168 21.75 -26.86 -65.34
C VAL A 168 22.07 -28.33 -65.65
N GLN A 169 21.53 -29.26 -64.86
CA GLN A 169 21.73 -30.69 -65.08
C GLN A 169 21.23 -31.11 -66.47
N LYS A 170 20.03 -30.66 -66.87
CA LYS A 170 19.47 -30.93 -68.20
C LYS A 170 20.36 -30.37 -69.31
N THR A 171 20.75 -29.10 -69.23
CA THR A 171 21.62 -28.46 -70.22
C THR A 171 22.97 -29.16 -70.34
N LEU A 172 23.56 -29.62 -69.24
CA LEU A 172 24.83 -30.35 -69.25
C LEU A 172 24.71 -31.70 -69.95
N VAL A 173 23.63 -32.44 -69.70
CA VAL A 173 23.34 -33.71 -70.39
C VAL A 173 23.18 -33.47 -71.90
N GLU A 174 22.37 -32.50 -72.28
CA GLU A 174 22.15 -32.14 -73.70
C GLU A 174 23.45 -31.72 -74.40
N ALA A 175 24.29 -30.92 -73.75
CA ALA A 175 25.59 -30.50 -74.29
C ALA A 175 26.56 -31.68 -74.44
N SER A 176 26.55 -32.61 -73.48
CA SER A 176 27.37 -33.83 -73.56
C SER A 176 26.95 -34.70 -74.74
N GLU A 177 25.64 -34.93 -74.91
CA GLU A 177 25.09 -35.69 -76.05
C GLU A 177 25.41 -35.03 -77.39
N ALA A 178 25.28 -33.71 -77.50
CA ALA A 178 25.64 -32.97 -78.71
C ALA A 178 27.13 -33.14 -79.06
N LYS A 179 28.02 -33.05 -78.06
CA LYS A 179 29.46 -33.23 -78.25
C LYS A 179 29.84 -34.65 -78.65
N GLU A 180 29.13 -35.68 -78.17
CA GLU A 180 29.30 -37.05 -78.66
C GLU A 180 28.92 -37.16 -80.15
N LYS A 181 27.76 -36.59 -80.54
CA LYS A 181 27.31 -36.62 -81.94
C LYS A 181 28.29 -35.90 -82.88
N GLU A 182 28.88 -34.79 -82.47
CA GLU A 182 29.88 -34.04 -83.26
C GLU A 182 31.16 -34.82 -83.55
N ARG A 183 31.53 -35.80 -82.70
CA ARG A 183 32.72 -36.63 -82.91
C ARG A 183 32.53 -37.68 -84.01
N ASN A 184 31.30 -37.96 -84.41
CA ASN A 184 30.99 -38.95 -85.42
C ASN A 184 30.98 -38.31 -86.82
N ILE A 185 32.01 -38.59 -87.62
CA ILE A 185 32.14 -38.08 -89.00
C ILE A 185 32.12 -39.26 -89.96
N MET A 186 31.28 -39.16 -90.99
CA MET A 186 31.29 -40.08 -92.13
C MET A 186 31.65 -39.35 -93.41
N LEU A 187 32.55 -39.92 -94.19
CA LEU A 187 33.00 -39.38 -95.47
C LEU A 187 32.56 -40.29 -96.62
N PHE A 188 31.78 -39.73 -97.54
CA PHE A 188 31.34 -40.45 -98.74
C PHE A 188 32.04 -39.89 -99.97
N ARG A 189 32.61 -40.79 -100.78
CA ARG A 189 33.12 -40.45 -102.10
C ARG A 189 32.05 -40.77 -103.15
N LEU A 190 31.36 -39.74 -103.63
CA LEU A 190 30.27 -39.87 -104.61
C LEU A 190 30.55 -39.05 -105.88
N SER A 191 29.88 -39.42 -106.97
CA SER A 191 29.80 -38.61 -108.20
C SER A 191 28.96 -37.35 -107.98
N GLU A 192 29.29 -36.24 -108.66
CA GLU A 192 28.54 -34.97 -108.57
C GLU A 192 27.11 -35.10 -109.14
N HIS A 193 26.10 -34.70 -108.37
CA HIS A 193 24.70 -34.62 -108.84
C HIS A 193 23.99 -33.33 -108.39
N GLY A 194 22.73 -33.20 -108.81
CA GLY A 194 21.88 -32.05 -108.53
C GLY A 194 21.43 -31.93 -107.07
N ASP A 195 21.16 -33.07 -106.41
CA ASP A 195 20.60 -33.15 -105.06
C ASP A 195 21.40 -34.11 -104.15
N ASP A 196 22.65 -33.71 -103.87
CA ASP A 196 23.57 -34.50 -103.03
C ASP A 196 23.03 -34.69 -101.61
N LYS A 197 22.32 -33.69 -101.06
CA LYS A 197 21.83 -33.73 -99.68
C LYS A 197 20.85 -34.89 -99.49
N LYS A 198 19.87 -35.01 -100.38
CA LYS A 198 18.86 -36.07 -100.34
C LYS A 198 19.49 -37.45 -100.53
N ARG A 199 20.45 -37.57 -101.45
CA ARG A 199 21.17 -38.83 -101.72
C ARG A 199 22.01 -39.29 -100.51
N ILE A 200 22.74 -38.37 -99.87
CA ILE A 200 23.53 -38.68 -98.67
C ILE A 200 22.62 -39.15 -97.53
N ILE A 201 21.48 -38.49 -97.31
CA ILE A 201 20.51 -38.90 -96.30
C ILE A 201 19.94 -40.30 -96.58
N GLN A 202 19.63 -40.63 -97.84
CA GLN A 202 19.17 -41.97 -98.22
C GLN A 202 20.23 -43.05 -97.96
N ILE A 203 21.48 -42.79 -98.32
CA ILE A 203 22.59 -43.71 -98.04
C ILE A 203 22.75 -43.90 -96.54
N PHE A 204 22.72 -42.81 -95.77
CA PHE A 204 22.92 -42.87 -94.33
C PHE A 204 21.81 -43.64 -93.64
N LYS A 205 20.54 -43.40 -93.99
CA LYS A 205 19.39 -44.18 -93.52
C LYS A 205 19.55 -45.67 -93.79
N HIS A 206 19.94 -46.03 -95.00
CA HIS A 206 20.16 -47.42 -95.38
C HIS A 206 21.28 -48.10 -94.57
N LEU A 207 22.38 -47.38 -94.28
CA LEU A 207 23.48 -47.92 -93.47
C LEU A 207 23.12 -48.09 -92.00
N THR A 208 22.12 -47.34 -91.52
CA THR A 208 21.68 -47.35 -90.12
C THR A 208 20.39 -48.15 -89.92
N ASP A 209 19.90 -48.86 -90.93
CA ASP A 209 18.59 -49.54 -90.90
C ASP A 209 17.46 -48.62 -90.40
N ASP A 210 17.40 -47.40 -90.95
CA ASP A 210 16.45 -46.34 -90.57
C ASP A 210 16.49 -45.89 -89.09
N ALA A 211 17.50 -46.31 -88.31
CA ALA A 211 17.67 -45.89 -86.92
C ALA A 211 18.06 -44.40 -86.79
N VAL A 212 18.65 -43.80 -87.83
CA VAL A 212 19.11 -42.40 -87.85
C VAL A 212 18.36 -41.59 -88.91
N ASN A 213 17.79 -40.46 -88.51
CA ASN A 213 16.96 -39.61 -89.35
C ASN A 213 17.65 -38.27 -89.70
N ASP A 214 17.02 -37.50 -90.59
CA ASP A 214 17.50 -36.17 -90.99
C ASP A 214 17.75 -35.22 -89.80
N LYS A 215 16.99 -35.41 -88.70
CA LYS A 215 17.11 -34.61 -87.45
C LYS A 215 18.37 -34.95 -86.64
N ASP A 216 18.94 -36.13 -86.85
CA ASP A 216 20.14 -36.61 -86.15
C ASP A 216 21.43 -36.19 -86.86
N VAL A 217 21.32 -35.73 -88.11
CA VAL A 217 22.45 -35.23 -88.91
C VAL A 217 22.72 -33.76 -88.58
N ILE A 218 23.83 -33.52 -87.87
CA ILE A 218 24.22 -32.15 -87.47
C ILE A 218 24.54 -31.27 -88.69
N LYS A 219 25.33 -31.77 -89.63
CA LYS A 219 25.75 -31.01 -90.81
C LYS A 219 26.17 -31.91 -91.96
N ILE A 220 25.87 -31.51 -93.18
CA ILE A 220 26.38 -32.12 -94.40
C ILE A 220 27.26 -31.09 -95.12
N LEU A 221 28.52 -31.44 -95.37
CA LEU A 221 29.49 -30.60 -96.04
C LEU A 221 29.92 -31.26 -97.34
N ARG A 222 29.85 -30.53 -98.45
CA ARG A 222 30.48 -30.95 -99.71
C ARG A 222 31.93 -30.50 -99.70
N LEU A 223 32.86 -31.44 -99.92
CA LEU A 223 34.26 -31.13 -100.15
C LEU A 223 34.49 -30.94 -101.66
N GLY A 224 34.99 -29.77 -102.07
CA GLY A 224 35.25 -29.43 -103.47
C GLY A 224 34.20 -28.51 -104.13
N LYS A 225 34.58 -27.84 -105.22
CA LYS A 225 33.72 -26.91 -105.98
C LYS A 225 32.86 -27.69 -106.99
N LYS A 226 31.56 -27.38 -107.05
CA LYS A 226 30.68 -27.91 -108.12
C LYS A 226 31.24 -27.48 -109.47
N LYS A 227 31.45 -28.41 -110.40
CA LYS A 227 31.81 -28.04 -111.77
C LYS A 227 30.65 -27.22 -112.34
N LYS A 228 30.91 -25.97 -112.72
CA LYS A 228 29.94 -25.20 -113.51
C LYS A 228 29.77 -25.97 -114.81
N THR A 229 28.54 -26.35 -115.14
CA THR A 229 28.21 -26.93 -116.44
C THR A 229 28.63 -25.92 -117.49
N GLN A 230 29.76 -26.17 -118.16
CA GLN A 230 30.06 -25.52 -119.42
C GLN A 230 29.03 -26.04 -120.40
N ILE A 231 28.03 -25.22 -120.71
CA ILE A 231 27.22 -25.41 -121.90
C ILE A 231 28.17 -25.05 -123.07
N GLY A 232 28.90 -26.04 -123.56
CA GLY A 232 29.42 -26.05 -124.93
C GLY A 232 28.43 -26.81 -125.79
N HIS A 233 28.23 -26.52 -127.08
CA HIS A 233 28.89 -25.63 -128.01
C HIS A 233 27.92 -25.40 -129.19
N CYS A 234 28.00 -24.24 -129.83
CA CYS A 234 28.38 -24.13 -131.23
C CYS A 234 29.26 -22.89 -131.36
#